data_AF-A0A2G5DY48-F1
#
_entry.id   AF-A0A2G5DY48-F1
#
_cell.length_a   1.000
_cell.length_b   1.000
_cell.length_c   1.000
_cell.angle_alpha   90.00
_cell.angle_beta   90.00
_cell.angle_gamma   90.00
#
_symmetry.space_group_name_H-M   'P 1'
#
loop_
_entity.id
_entity.type
_entity.pdbx_description
1 polymer ?
#
loop_
_entity_poly.entity_id
_entity_poly.type
_entity_poly.pdbx_seq_one_letter_code
_entity_poly.pdbx_strand_id
1 'polypeptide(L)'
;MREGLTNSWYRALHIPDVDVIIDDQELRFMKVVSQSNRSPAYTIWNPGSEFSLCDCTWSSLGNLCKHVIKVGIFCRNRQLARPSFAAQMYHFFMYYRMLNL
;
A
#
# COMPACT_ATOMS: atom_id res chain seq x y z
N MET A 1 9.27 -15.86 21.06
CA MET A 1 8.30 -14.89 20.48
C MET A 1 8.57 -13.52 21.08
N ARG A 2 9.22 -12.62 20.33
CA ARG A 2 9.44 -11.22 20.75
C ARG A 2 8.90 -10.29 19.67
N GLU A 3 7.65 -10.54 19.25
CA GLU A 3 6.98 -9.76 18.20
C GLU A 3 6.09 -8.62 18.75
N GLY A 4 6.34 -8.18 19.99
CA GLY A 4 5.31 -7.54 20.82
C GLY A 4 5.56 -6.12 21.34
N LEU A 5 6.24 -5.20 20.64
CA LEU A 5 6.34 -3.81 21.16
C LEU A 5 6.27 -2.66 20.13
N THR A 6 6.15 -2.95 18.83
CA THR A 6 6.09 -1.87 17.82
C THR A 6 4.94 -2.12 16.85
N ASN A 7 4.01 -1.16 16.75
CA ASN A 7 2.87 -1.23 15.84
C ASN A 7 3.33 -1.31 14.36
N SER A 8 2.44 -1.77 13.47
CA SER A 8 2.73 -1.92 12.04
C SER A 8 3.23 -0.63 11.38
N TRP A 9 2.75 0.54 11.85
CA TRP A 9 3.15 1.86 11.36
C TRP A 9 4.62 2.16 11.64
N TYR A 10 5.05 1.98 12.88
CA TYR A 10 6.45 2.17 13.27
C TYR A 10 7.37 1.27 12.45
N ARG A 11 6.99 -0.01 12.29
CA ARG A 11 7.76 -0.97 11.49
C ARG A 11 7.80 -0.60 10.00
N ALA A 12 6.74 0.00 9.47
CA ALA A 12 6.69 0.42 8.07
C ALA A 12 7.67 1.56 7.78
N LEU A 13 7.83 2.51 8.71
CA LEU A 13 8.79 3.62 8.57
C LEU A 13 10.25 3.15 8.48
N HIS A 14 10.55 1.97 9.03
CA HIS A 14 11.89 1.38 9.02
C HIS A 14 12.18 0.57 7.75
N ILE A 15 11.19 0.33 6.90
CA ILE A 15 11.42 -0.28 5.59
C ILE A 15 11.90 0.86 4.66
N PRO A 16 13.11 0.79 4.08
CA PRO A 16 13.60 1.82 3.18
C PRO A 16 12.88 1.75 1.82
N ASP A 17 12.86 2.87 1.10
CA ASP A 17 12.25 2.93 -0.23
C ASP A 17 12.94 2.02 -1.25
N VAL A 18 14.25 1.75 -1.09
CA VAL A 18 15.00 0.84 -1.97
C VAL A 18 14.52 -0.61 -1.87
N ASP A 19 13.87 -0.99 -0.77
CA ASP A 19 13.30 -2.32 -0.59
C ASP A 19 11.91 -2.45 -1.24
N VAL A 20 11.37 -1.37 -1.83
CA VAL A 20 10.12 -1.39 -2.59
C VAL A 20 10.44 -1.50 -4.08
N ILE A 21 10.09 -2.65 -4.67
CA ILE A 21 10.27 -2.95 -6.08
C ILE A 21 8.94 -2.75 -6.81
N ILE A 22 8.98 -1.98 -7.90
CA ILE A 22 7.84 -1.79 -8.81
C ILE A 22 8.00 -2.82 -9.92
N ASP A 23 7.08 -3.78 -10.03
CA ASP A 23 7.26 -4.95 -10.90
C ASP A 23 6.48 -4.87 -12.23
N ASP A 24 5.87 -3.73 -12.55
CA ASP A 24 5.13 -3.57 -13.81
C ASP A 24 4.89 -2.09 -14.19
N GLN A 25 4.66 -1.83 -15.48
CA GLN A 25 4.27 -0.52 -16.01
C GLN A 25 2.86 -0.10 -15.54
N GLU A 26 1.99 -1.08 -15.24
CA GLU A 26 0.58 -0.83 -14.87
C GLU A 26 0.33 -0.70 -13.35
N LEU A 27 1.39 -0.69 -12.51
CA LEU A 27 1.28 -0.60 -11.04
C LEU A 27 0.32 -1.63 -10.42
N ARG A 28 0.12 -2.79 -11.05
CA ARG A 28 -0.83 -3.82 -10.58
C ARG A 28 -0.41 -4.42 -9.24
N PHE A 29 0.89 -4.56 -9.05
CA PHE A 29 1.47 -5.07 -7.81
C PHE A 29 2.86 -4.46 -7.57
N MET A 30 3.24 -4.42 -6.31
CA MET A 30 4.58 -4.04 -5.85
C MET A 30 5.15 -5.13 -4.95
N LYS A 31 6.46 -5.20 -4.84
CA LYS A 31 7.14 -6.14 -3.96
C LYS A 31 7.89 -5.38 -2.88
N VAL A 32 7.85 -5.89 -1.65
CA VAL A 32 8.63 -5.37 -0.53
C VAL A 32 9.61 -6.43 -0.06
N VAL A 33 10.90 -6.18 -0.24
CA VAL A 33 11.97 -7.09 0.17
C VAL A 33 12.02 -7.16 1.70
N SER A 34 12.07 -8.38 2.23
CA SER A 34 12.21 -8.59 3.67
C SER A 34 13.63 -8.25 4.15
N GLN A 35 13.72 -7.39 5.16
CA GLN A 35 14.99 -7.01 5.77
C GLN A 35 15.65 -8.14 6.58
N SER A 36 14.83 -9.03 7.16
CA SER A 36 15.32 -10.11 8.03
C SER A 36 15.86 -11.30 7.26
N ASN A 37 15.32 -11.56 6.06
CA ASN A 37 15.74 -12.63 5.17
C ASN A 37 15.60 -12.07 3.75
N ARG A 38 16.72 -11.77 3.05
CA ARG A 38 16.74 -11.15 1.71
C ARG A 38 16.12 -12.02 0.58
N SER A 39 15.22 -12.95 0.88
CA SER A 39 14.74 -13.98 -0.06
C SER A 39 13.34 -14.52 0.22
N PRO A 40 12.45 -13.77 0.89
CA PRO A 40 11.19 -13.53 0.18
C PRO A 40 10.78 -12.06 0.18
N ALA A 41 10.45 -11.57 -1.00
CA ALA A 41 9.74 -10.31 -1.15
C ALA A 41 8.23 -10.56 -0.99
N TYR A 42 7.57 -9.72 -0.21
CA TYR A 42 6.13 -9.76 -0.04
C TYR A 42 5.46 -9.03 -1.19
N THR A 43 4.43 -9.63 -1.78
CA THR A 43 3.66 -9.04 -2.87
C THR A 43 2.52 -8.21 -2.31
N ILE A 44 2.40 -6.97 -2.80
CA ILE A 44 1.31 -6.05 -2.49
C ILE A 44 0.48 -5.87 -3.76
N TRP A 45 -0.79 -6.25 -3.70
CA TRP A 45 -1.77 -6.05 -4.77
C TRP A 45 -2.53 -4.73 -4.55
N ASN A 46 -2.91 -4.06 -5.64
CA ASN A 46 -3.57 -2.74 -5.62
C ASN A 46 -2.80 -1.67 -4.82
N PRO A 47 -1.48 -1.50 -5.06
CA PRO A 47 -0.62 -0.66 -4.24
C PRO A 47 -1.11 0.80 -4.19
N GLY A 48 -1.18 1.37 -2.97
CA GLY A 48 -1.62 2.75 -2.75
C GLY A 48 -3.13 2.92 -2.62
N SER A 49 -3.91 1.85 -2.79
CA SER A 49 -5.35 1.82 -2.49
C SER A 49 -5.61 1.52 -1.02
N GLU A 50 -6.77 1.97 -0.51
CA GLU A 50 -7.34 1.54 0.77
C GLU A 50 -7.65 0.04 0.82
N PHE A 51 -7.76 -0.61 -0.35
CA PHE A 51 -7.98 -2.05 -0.52
C PHE A 51 -6.68 -2.81 -0.89
N SER A 52 -5.51 -2.25 -0.55
CA SER A 52 -4.22 -2.92 -0.79
C SER A 52 -4.13 -4.23 0.00
N LEU A 53 -3.67 -5.30 -0.63
CA LEU A 53 -3.53 -6.63 -0.01
C LEU A 53 -2.08 -7.09 0.00
N CYS A 54 -1.63 -7.71 1.09
CA CYS A 54 -0.29 -8.29 1.19
C CYS A 54 -0.35 -9.79 1.46
N ASP A 55 0.57 -10.55 0.89
CA ASP A 55 0.71 -12.00 1.05
C ASP A 55 1.45 -12.43 2.35
N CYS A 56 1.80 -11.50 3.23
CA CYS A 56 2.41 -11.85 4.51
C CYS A 56 1.39 -12.46 5.50
N THR A 57 1.86 -13.35 6.37
CA THR A 57 1.04 -14.07 7.36
C THR A 57 0.22 -13.16 8.28
N TRP A 58 0.72 -11.97 8.60
CA TRP A 58 -0.04 -11.01 9.40
C TRP A 58 -1.26 -10.45 8.65
N SER A 59 -1.07 -10.19 7.35
CA SER A 59 -2.12 -9.67 6.47
C SER A 59 -3.15 -10.74 6.12
N SER A 60 -2.77 -12.01 6.01
CA SER A 60 -3.71 -13.11 5.76
C SER A 60 -4.69 -13.34 6.92
N LEU A 61 -4.39 -12.82 8.12
CA LEU A 61 -5.30 -12.80 9.28
C LEU A 61 -6.24 -11.59 9.28
N GLY A 62 -6.25 -10.79 8.22
CA GLY A 62 -7.07 -9.57 8.10
C GLY A 62 -6.46 -8.32 8.76
N ASN A 63 -5.24 -8.41 9.29
CA ASN A 63 -4.60 -7.27 9.93
C ASN A 63 -3.88 -6.36 8.93
N LEU A 64 -3.91 -5.04 9.18
CA LEU A 64 -3.09 -4.09 8.44
C LEU A 64 -1.60 -4.31 8.76
N CYS A 65 -0.85 -4.80 7.78
CA CYS A 65 0.57 -5.11 7.92
C CYS A 65 1.48 -3.92 7.56
N LYS A 66 2.72 -3.98 8.05
CA LYS A 66 3.76 -2.97 7.77
C LYS A 66 4.05 -2.78 6.28
N HIS A 67 3.90 -3.83 5.46
CA HIS A 67 4.20 -3.75 4.02
C HIS A 67 3.17 -2.93 3.26
N VAL A 68 1.87 -3.12 3.56
CA VAL A 68 0.79 -2.31 2.97
C VAL A 68 0.96 -0.84 3.35
N ILE A 69 1.24 -0.57 4.62
CA ILE A 69 1.48 0.80 5.10
C ILE A 69 2.67 1.43 4.37
N LYS A 70 3.79 0.70 4.28
CA LYS A 70 5.00 1.18 3.59
C LYS A 70 4.69 1.54 2.13
N VAL A 71 4.02 0.64 1.41
CA VAL A 71 3.65 0.87 0.00
C VAL A 71 2.69 2.04 -0.12
N GLY A 72 1.73 2.21 0.80
CA GLY A 72 0.85 3.38 0.83
C GLY A 72 1.61 4.70 0.95
N ILE A 73 2.57 4.77 1.89
CA ILE A 73 3.45 5.95 2.06
C ILE A 73 4.27 6.18 0.80
N PHE A 74 4.89 5.12 0.25
CA PHE A 74 5.70 5.18 -0.95
C PHE A 74 4.91 5.71 -2.16
N CYS A 75 3.73 5.16 -2.42
CA CYS A 75 2.86 5.58 -3.51
C CYS A 75 2.41 7.04 -3.35
N ARG A 76 2.08 7.47 -2.12
CA ARG A 76 1.71 8.86 -1.85
C ARG A 76 2.87 9.81 -2.10
N ASN A 77 4.07 9.49 -1.62
CA ASN A 77 5.25 10.34 -1.76
C ASN A 77 5.70 10.48 -3.22
N ARG A 78 5.54 9.42 -4.02
CA ARG A 78 5.87 9.43 -5.44
C ARG A 78 4.72 9.81 -6.37
N GLN A 79 3.56 10.18 -5.82
CA GLN A 79 2.35 10.50 -6.59
C GLN A 79 1.92 9.35 -7.52
N LEU A 80 2.24 8.11 -7.14
CA LEU A 80 1.85 6.88 -7.85
C LEU A 80 0.47 6.37 -7.39
N ALA A 81 -0.01 6.86 -6.24
CA ALA A 81 -1.34 6.54 -5.76
C ALA A 81 -2.39 7.10 -6.73
N ARG A 82 -3.03 6.22 -7.49
CA ARG A 82 -4.21 6.61 -8.28
C ARG A 82 -5.33 7.00 -7.31
N PRO A 83 -6.06 8.10 -7.55
CA PRO A 83 -7.22 8.43 -6.74
C PRO A 83 -8.17 7.24 -6.73
N SER A 84 -8.72 6.88 -5.56
CA SER A 84 -9.57 5.69 -5.47
C SER A 84 -10.74 5.84 -6.45
N PHE A 85 -11.16 4.75 -7.10
CA PHE A 85 -12.29 4.81 -8.03
C PHE A 85 -13.54 5.36 -7.33
N ALA A 86 -13.74 5.01 -6.06
CA ALA A 86 -14.79 5.59 -5.23
C ALA A 86 -14.65 7.11 -5.05
N ALA A 87 -13.44 7.61 -4.74
CA ALA A 87 -13.19 9.05 -4.65
C ALA A 87 -13.40 9.75 -5.99
N GLN A 88 -12.93 9.17 -7.10
CA GLN A 88 -13.16 9.71 -8.44
C GLN A 88 -14.64 9.79 -8.77
N MET A 89 -15.42 8.75 -8.47
CA MET A 89 -16.88 8.75 -8.64
C MET A 89 -17.56 9.78 -7.74
N TYR A 90 -17.17 9.88 -6.48
CA TYR A 90 -17.68 10.90 -5.57
C TYR A 90 -17.45 12.32 -6.11
N HIS A 91 -16.21 12.62 -6.54
CA HIS A 91 -15.87 13.91 -7.15
C HIS A 91 -16.66 14.17 -8.43
N PHE A 92 -16.78 13.16 -9.29
CA PHE A 92 -17.57 13.23 -10.52
C PHE A 92 -19.03 13.59 -10.23
N PHE A 93 -19.67 12.89 -9.30
CA PHE A 93 -21.06 13.17 -8.92
C PHE A 93 -21.23 14.54 -8.27
N MET A 94 -20.29 14.98 -7.43
CA MET A 94 -20.32 16.32 -6.84
C MET A 94 -20.18 17.42 -7.90
N TYR A 95 -19.27 17.24 -8.87
CA TYR A 95 -19.09 18.17 -9.97
C TYR A 95 -20.31 18.23 -10.90
N TYR A 96 -20.86 17.07 -11.28
CA TYR A 96 -22.09 17.00 -12.07
C TYR A 96 -23.27 17.68 -11.37
N ARG A 97 -23.36 17.57 -10.03
CA ARG A 97 -24.39 18.26 -9.26
C ARG A 97 -24.20 19.78 -9.24
N MET A 98 -22.98 20.31 -9.19
CA MET A 98 -22.71 21.75 -9.29
C MET A 98 -23.04 22.33 -10.67
N LEU A 99 -22.83 21.58 -11.75
CA LEU A 99 -23.09 22.07 -13.12
C LEU A 99 -24.57 22.01 -13.55
N ASN A 100 -25.40 21.28 -12.82
CA ASN A 100 -26.84 21.14 -13.09
C ASN A 100 -27.70 21.84 -12.02
N LEU A 101 -27.13 22.85 -11.36
CA LEU A 101 -27.78 23.84 -10.50
C LEU A 101 -27.48 25.23 -11.06
#